data_AF-Q2SE71-F1
#
_entry.id   AF-Q2SE71-F1
#
_cell.length_a   1.000
_cell.length_b   1.000
_cell.length_c   1.000
_cell.angle_alpha   90.00
_cell.angle_beta   90.00
_cell.angle_gamma   90.00
#
_symmetry.space_group_name_H-M   'P 1'
#
loop_
_entity.id
_entity.type
_entity.pdbx_description
1 polymer ?
#
loop_
_entity_poly.entity_id
_entity_poly.type
_entity_poly.pdbx_seq_one_letter_code
_entity_poly.pdbx_strand_id
1 'polypeptide(L)'
;MKKSIGSIFVCALTALPLLAHSDDSRDIISDEQFIYSYQEMLTFDVAAYLKRNAPHLLDQTEVITHWAGYSTVSPKVLLTLIEMQTGLVSGARTATLQRPLGDLSERDGFSAQVEDVAMRLARSYYRTVNQEQKSFSISGEDIATRALSRTLMNNAAGDADEFATVYQRLFPQEQESAEPPGVSRFSAYSKRLVPPENMLQLPFPIDQSWWFGGAHTNTGSGNYPMSSLDMNNGGSWGSDTSTKWAVASAAGTAVRHSSCFVEVLHDGGWSTTYYHLDNVQFQNRTSVSQNQKLANYANNRSQALCNGGSSTGPHQHFSLKYDGGFYHLDGVYLSGYKVKTGRYSYDGNCNYFWMSKNGSKYCTSNKLYNPGTSGPTDPDTPDTELENGQVLTNLSATKEDKDYYVLKVDPGASDLAFRISGGSGDMDMFVKYGSRPTFDSYDCRPYKTTQEEICTFNSPQAGNYYVMLHAFSSYSGITFEAGYKANADSSQELMNGEAATKLSGSQDEMDYFYVDIPEGARNLRIEMSGGQGDADMHVRFRTPPTLNEYDCRPFKTTQEETCSYNTPQIGVYHVMLHAFDPYSDVQLVARYDDRVQGKEVAVALTQAGQE
;
A
#
# COMPACT_ATOMS: atom_id res chain seq x y z
N MET A 1 37.12 -32.70 70.09
CA MET A 1 36.27 -32.35 68.93
C MET A 1 37.06 -31.45 68.00
N LYS A 2 37.52 -31.97 66.86
CA LYS A 2 38.17 -31.18 65.79
C LYS A 2 37.08 -30.51 64.95
N LYS A 3 37.13 -29.19 64.75
CA LYS A 3 36.40 -28.51 63.67
C LYS A 3 37.39 -27.70 62.84
N SER A 4 37.47 -28.12 61.58
CA SER A 4 38.16 -27.50 60.46
C SER A 4 37.43 -26.23 60.03
N ILE A 5 38.18 -25.16 59.73
CA ILE A 5 37.70 -23.92 59.12
C ILE A 5 37.96 -24.06 57.62
N GLY A 6 36.89 -24.03 56.81
CA GLY A 6 36.96 -24.10 55.35
C GLY A 6 37.20 -22.72 54.73
N SER A 7 38.20 -22.66 53.84
CA SER A 7 38.60 -21.51 53.04
C SER A 7 37.54 -21.09 52.01
N ILE A 8 37.36 -19.78 51.84
CA ILE A 8 36.67 -19.17 50.70
C ILE A 8 37.74 -18.76 49.68
N PHE A 9 37.68 -19.34 48.48
CA PHE A 9 38.49 -18.98 47.32
C PHE A 9 37.86 -17.74 46.66
N VAL A 10 38.56 -16.61 46.68
CA VAL A 10 38.23 -15.43 45.85
C VAL A 10 39.00 -15.56 44.54
N CYS A 11 38.29 -15.82 43.45
CA CYS A 11 38.86 -15.88 42.11
C CYS A 11 39.01 -14.44 41.59
N ALA A 12 40.25 -13.93 41.55
CA ALA A 12 40.56 -12.67 40.91
C ALA A 12 40.64 -12.90 39.39
N LEU A 13 39.64 -12.44 38.64
CA LEU A 13 39.75 -12.31 37.18
C LEU A 13 40.69 -11.16 36.86
N THR A 14 41.89 -11.48 36.37
CA THR A 14 42.78 -10.51 35.73
C THR A 14 42.21 -10.16 34.36
N ALA A 15 41.70 -8.94 34.22
CA ALA A 15 41.33 -8.38 32.92
C ALA A 15 42.60 -8.19 32.08
N LEU A 16 42.78 -9.03 31.05
CA LEU A 16 43.68 -8.74 29.94
C LEU A 16 43.04 -7.61 29.12
N PRO A 17 43.74 -6.50 28.82
CA PRO A 17 43.19 -5.51 27.93
C PRO A 17 43.15 -6.12 26.52
N LEU A 18 41.94 -6.31 26.01
CA LEU A 18 41.69 -6.42 24.58
C LEU A 18 42.21 -5.12 23.95
N LEU A 19 43.35 -5.21 23.26
CA LEU A 19 43.77 -4.19 22.30
C LEU A 19 42.73 -4.17 21.19
N ALA A 20 41.70 -3.34 21.37
CA ALA A 20 40.86 -2.88 20.28
C ALA A 20 41.79 -2.19 19.29
N HIS A 21 42.05 -2.87 18.17
CA HIS A 21 42.53 -2.19 16.97
C HIS A 21 41.35 -1.36 16.49
N SER A 22 41.36 -0.06 16.81
CA SER A 22 40.56 0.92 16.08
C SER A 22 41.12 0.98 14.66
N ASP A 23 40.54 0.19 13.77
CA ASP A 23 40.64 0.49 12.35
C ASP A 23 39.88 1.80 12.16
N ASP A 24 40.60 2.86 11.82
CA ASP A 24 40.09 4.23 11.64
C ASP A 24 39.37 4.32 10.28
N SER A 25 38.37 3.44 10.06
CA SER A 25 37.54 3.49 8.86
C SER A 25 36.52 4.60 9.03
N ARG A 26 36.84 5.79 8.51
CA ARG A 26 35.87 6.86 8.35
C ARG A 26 34.88 6.49 7.26
N ASP A 27 33.60 6.47 7.59
CA ASP A 27 32.54 6.36 6.58
C ASP A 27 32.50 7.67 5.76
N ILE A 28 32.79 7.57 4.47
CA ILE A 28 32.87 8.71 3.53
C ILE A 28 31.47 9.14 3.08
N ILE A 29 30.60 8.14 2.91
CA ILE A 29 29.22 8.27 2.48
C ILE A 29 28.45 7.11 3.10
N SER A 30 27.22 7.38 3.55
CA SER A 30 26.33 6.32 4.04
C SER A 30 25.63 5.59 2.89
N ASP A 31 25.16 4.37 3.14
CA ASP A 31 24.29 3.63 2.23
C ASP A 31 23.04 4.42 1.83
N GLU A 32 22.42 5.16 2.74
CA GLU A 32 21.23 5.98 2.48
C GLU A 32 21.53 7.14 1.52
N GLN A 33 22.75 7.69 1.57
CA GLN A 33 23.22 8.73 0.65
C GLN A 33 23.67 8.16 -0.69
N PHE A 34 24.12 6.91 -0.70
CA PHE A 34 24.61 6.22 -1.89
C PHE A 34 23.49 5.63 -2.73
N ILE A 35 22.48 5.05 -2.09
CA ILE A 35 21.32 4.47 -2.76
C ILE A 35 20.33 5.57 -3.12
N TYR A 36 19.78 5.52 -4.33
CA TYR A 36 18.70 6.42 -4.75
C TYR A 36 17.41 6.04 -4.01
N SER A 37 17.29 6.52 -2.78
CA SER A 37 16.20 6.17 -1.86
C SER A 37 14.86 6.75 -2.32
N TYR A 38 13.76 6.22 -1.81
CA TYR A 38 12.42 6.73 -2.15
C TYR A 38 12.23 8.16 -1.72
N GLN A 39 12.75 8.50 -0.54
CA GLN A 39 12.73 9.86 -0.04
C GLN A 39 13.48 10.79 -1.00
N GLU A 40 14.65 10.39 -1.50
CA GLU A 40 15.39 11.18 -2.48
C GLU A 40 14.62 11.30 -3.81
N MET A 41 14.02 10.21 -4.32
CA MET A 41 13.20 10.25 -5.54
C MET A 41 12.05 11.25 -5.45
N LEU A 42 11.49 11.45 -4.26
CA LEU A 42 10.40 12.40 -4.02
C LEU A 42 10.89 13.83 -3.78
N THR A 43 12.00 14.00 -3.08
CA THR A 43 12.47 15.32 -2.60
C THR A 43 13.52 15.98 -3.48
N PHE A 44 14.29 15.20 -4.24
CA PHE A 44 15.36 15.72 -5.09
C PHE A 44 14.97 15.67 -6.57
N ASP A 45 14.50 16.80 -7.10
CA ASP A 45 14.25 16.98 -8.54
C ASP A 45 15.55 17.36 -9.27
N VAL A 46 16.12 16.39 -9.99
CA VAL A 46 17.35 16.57 -10.79
C VAL A 46 17.17 17.68 -11.84
N ALA A 47 16.02 17.73 -12.53
CA ALA A 47 15.77 18.75 -13.55
C ALA A 47 15.76 20.15 -12.92
N ALA A 48 15.07 20.30 -11.79
CA ALA A 48 15.01 21.56 -11.06
C ALA A 48 16.37 21.95 -10.46
N TYR A 49 17.15 20.97 -9.97
CA TYR A 49 18.51 21.20 -9.47
C TYR A 49 19.44 21.68 -10.59
N LEU A 50 19.47 20.96 -11.73
CA LEU A 50 20.29 21.35 -12.88
C LEU A 50 19.84 22.69 -13.45
N LYS A 51 18.54 22.99 -13.50
CA LYS A 51 18.03 24.29 -13.94
C LYS A 51 18.58 25.46 -13.11
N ARG A 52 18.81 25.25 -11.81
CA ARG A 52 19.33 26.29 -10.91
C ARG A 52 20.85 26.36 -10.92
N ASN A 53 21.52 25.21 -10.93
CA ASN A 53 22.95 25.12 -10.67
C ASN A 53 23.81 24.85 -11.92
N ALA A 54 23.26 24.11 -12.90
CA ALA A 54 23.98 23.68 -14.10
C ALA A 54 23.06 23.66 -15.34
N PRO A 55 22.53 24.81 -15.82
CA PRO A 55 21.51 24.82 -16.89
C PRO A 55 21.97 24.18 -18.20
N HIS A 56 23.27 24.17 -18.46
CA HIS A 56 23.89 23.51 -19.63
C HIS A 56 23.83 21.97 -19.59
N LEU A 57 23.46 21.37 -18.44
CA LEU A 57 23.23 19.94 -18.28
C LEU A 57 21.75 19.55 -18.34
N LEU A 58 20.84 20.49 -18.58
CA LEU A 58 19.39 20.19 -18.59
C LEU A 58 19.02 19.07 -19.56
N ASP A 59 19.63 19.03 -20.74
CA ASP A 59 19.38 17.98 -21.74
C ASP A 59 19.91 16.60 -21.30
N GLN A 60 20.75 16.56 -20.26
CA GLN A 60 21.30 15.33 -19.68
C GLN A 60 20.50 14.83 -18.47
N THR A 61 19.42 15.53 -18.08
CA THR A 61 18.57 15.14 -16.94
C THR A 61 18.12 13.69 -17.06
N GLU A 62 17.57 13.31 -18.21
CA GLU A 62 17.02 11.95 -18.41
C GLU A 62 18.11 10.88 -18.29
N VAL A 63 19.33 11.15 -18.77
CA VAL A 63 20.47 10.21 -18.64
C VAL A 63 20.83 9.99 -17.17
N ILE A 64 20.91 11.07 -16.38
CA ILE A 64 21.27 11.02 -14.96
C ILE A 64 20.20 10.26 -14.18
N THR A 65 18.91 10.61 -14.35
CA THR A 65 17.81 9.96 -13.64
C THR A 65 17.63 8.52 -14.07
N HIS A 66 17.80 8.21 -15.37
CA HIS A 66 17.76 6.84 -15.89
C HIS A 66 18.79 5.96 -15.20
N TRP A 67 20.06 6.35 -15.24
CA TRP A 67 21.13 5.52 -14.69
C TRP A 67 21.13 5.51 -13.17
N ALA A 68 20.65 6.57 -12.51
CA ALA A 68 20.43 6.55 -11.07
C ALA A 68 19.38 5.50 -10.68
N GLY A 69 18.21 5.53 -11.30
CA GLY A 69 17.16 4.55 -11.06
C GLY A 69 17.58 3.12 -11.44
N TYR A 70 18.24 2.94 -12.60
CA TYR A 70 18.59 1.62 -13.12
C TYR A 70 19.72 0.96 -12.33
N SER A 71 20.68 1.74 -11.83
CA SER A 71 21.81 1.25 -11.04
C SER A 71 21.55 1.22 -9.54
N THR A 72 20.50 1.91 -9.07
CA THR A 72 20.21 2.27 -7.68
C THR A 72 21.18 3.28 -7.06
N VAL A 73 22.14 3.83 -7.81
CA VAL A 73 23.07 4.84 -7.30
C VAL A 73 22.38 6.21 -7.31
N SER A 74 22.48 6.94 -6.20
CA SER A 74 21.89 8.27 -6.05
C SER A 74 22.36 9.22 -7.18
N PRO A 75 21.45 10.02 -7.77
CA PRO A 75 21.84 11.04 -8.72
C PRO A 75 22.76 12.10 -8.09
N LYS A 76 22.72 12.30 -6.76
CA LYS A 76 23.66 13.17 -6.04
C LYS A 76 25.07 12.61 -6.09
N VAL A 77 25.26 11.31 -5.90
CA VAL A 77 26.57 10.66 -6.06
C VAL A 77 27.10 10.85 -7.48
N LEU A 78 26.26 10.63 -8.50
CA LEU A 78 26.66 10.82 -9.89
C LEU A 78 27.06 12.28 -10.19
N LEU A 79 26.27 13.25 -9.71
CA LEU A 79 26.58 14.68 -9.87
C LEU A 79 27.86 15.09 -9.13
N THR A 80 28.09 14.56 -7.93
CA THR A 80 29.33 14.77 -7.17
C THR A 80 30.54 14.25 -7.94
N LEU A 81 30.45 13.04 -8.54
CA LEU A 81 31.55 12.50 -9.34
C LEU A 81 31.80 13.31 -10.62
N ILE A 82 30.74 13.78 -11.29
CA ILE A 82 30.88 14.67 -12.46
C ILE A 82 31.57 15.98 -12.08
N GLU A 83 31.16 16.57 -10.95
CA GLU A 83 31.76 17.79 -10.43
C GLU A 83 33.22 17.60 -10.01
N MET A 84 33.52 16.52 -9.29
CA MET A 84 34.87 16.22 -8.82
C MET A 84 35.84 16.00 -9.99
N GLN A 85 35.40 15.28 -11.03
CA GLN A 85 36.28 14.94 -12.16
C GLN A 85 36.50 16.09 -13.14
N THR A 86 35.49 16.94 -13.36
CA THR A 86 35.56 17.92 -14.45
C THR A 86 35.08 19.32 -14.09
N GLY A 87 34.55 19.51 -12.88
CA GLY A 87 33.90 20.76 -12.47
C GLY A 87 32.66 21.09 -13.29
N LEU A 88 32.06 20.11 -13.98
CA LEU A 88 31.02 20.37 -14.98
C LEU A 88 29.67 20.77 -14.36
N VAL A 89 29.44 20.52 -13.08
CA VAL A 89 28.22 20.98 -12.40
C VAL A 89 28.34 22.47 -12.08
N SER A 90 29.47 22.91 -11.53
CA SER A 90 29.70 24.32 -11.16
C SER A 90 30.27 25.20 -12.29
N GLY A 91 30.87 24.60 -13.32
CA GLY A 91 31.61 25.27 -14.40
C GLY A 91 31.05 24.97 -15.80
N ALA A 92 30.82 26.04 -16.58
CA ALA A 92 30.36 25.92 -17.97
C ALA A 92 31.54 25.65 -18.93
N ARG A 93 31.85 24.37 -19.21
CA ARG A 93 32.79 23.99 -20.28
C ARG A 93 32.18 22.90 -21.16
N THR A 94 31.70 23.26 -22.35
CA THR A 94 31.12 22.29 -23.30
C THR A 94 32.08 21.19 -23.74
N ALA A 95 33.40 21.42 -23.68
CA ALA A 95 34.41 20.42 -24.00
C ALA A 95 34.41 19.20 -23.04
N THR A 96 33.89 19.34 -21.81
CA THR A 96 33.82 18.24 -20.84
C THR A 96 32.52 17.45 -20.93
N LEU A 97 31.52 17.87 -21.72
CA LEU A 97 30.28 17.09 -21.95
C LEU A 97 30.54 15.73 -22.62
N GLN A 98 31.61 15.63 -23.41
CA GLN A 98 32.01 14.37 -24.04
C GLN A 98 32.63 13.40 -23.02
N ARG A 99 33.16 13.91 -21.90
CA ARG A 99 33.85 13.11 -20.86
C ARG A 99 33.53 13.63 -19.44
N PRO A 100 32.26 13.61 -19.00
CA PRO A 100 31.84 14.26 -17.75
C PRO A 100 32.45 13.63 -16.49
N LEU A 101 32.89 12.38 -16.57
CA LEU A 101 33.50 11.61 -15.48
C LEU A 101 35.00 11.42 -15.68
N GLY A 102 35.61 12.17 -16.60
CA GLY A 102 37.07 12.25 -16.77
C GLY A 102 37.72 10.89 -17.02
N ASP A 103 38.62 10.51 -16.11
CA ASP A 103 39.39 9.26 -16.15
C ASP A 103 38.72 8.13 -15.38
N LEU A 104 37.59 8.39 -14.70
CA LEU A 104 36.83 7.32 -14.08
C LEU A 104 36.31 6.32 -15.11
N SER A 105 36.06 6.74 -16.36
CA SER A 105 35.60 5.88 -17.45
C SER A 105 36.41 6.10 -18.73
N GLU A 106 36.76 4.99 -19.40
CA GLU A 106 37.42 5.02 -20.71
C GLU A 106 36.45 5.23 -21.88
N ARG A 107 35.12 5.22 -21.63
CA ARG A 107 34.10 5.38 -22.66
C ARG A 107 33.95 6.84 -23.08
N ASP A 108 33.50 7.07 -24.31
CA ASP A 108 33.23 8.40 -24.83
C ASP A 108 31.73 8.72 -24.81
N GLY A 109 31.40 9.96 -24.44
CA GLY A 109 30.04 10.50 -24.43
C GLY A 109 29.40 10.47 -23.05
N PHE A 110 28.55 11.46 -22.78
CA PHE A 110 27.93 11.67 -21.47
C PHE A 110 27.20 10.42 -20.96
N SER A 111 26.28 9.87 -21.76
CA SER A 111 25.51 8.68 -21.37
C SER A 111 26.36 7.44 -21.15
N ALA A 112 27.38 7.21 -21.98
CA ALA A 112 28.21 6.00 -21.88
C ALA A 112 29.08 6.01 -20.62
N GLN A 113 29.59 7.18 -20.20
CA GLN A 113 30.36 7.30 -18.97
C GLN A 113 29.48 7.20 -17.73
N VAL A 114 28.31 7.86 -17.72
CA VAL A 114 27.37 7.77 -16.60
C VAL A 114 26.89 6.33 -16.41
N GLU A 115 26.54 5.63 -17.49
CA GLU A 115 26.25 4.19 -17.48
C GLU A 115 27.38 3.41 -16.81
N ASP A 116 28.61 3.52 -17.34
CA ASP A 116 29.73 2.69 -16.90
C ASP A 116 30.08 2.91 -15.43
N VAL A 117 30.15 4.17 -14.98
CA VAL A 117 30.44 4.50 -13.58
C VAL A 117 29.31 4.05 -12.65
N ALA A 118 28.05 4.37 -12.98
CA ALA A 118 26.90 3.95 -12.17
C ALA A 118 26.81 2.42 -12.04
N MET A 119 27.03 1.69 -13.13
CA MET A 119 27.01 0.23 -13.14
C MET A 119 28.20 -0.39 -12.39
N ARG A 120 29.39 0.23 -12.41
CA ARG A 120 30.54 -0.23 -11.61
C ARG A 120 30.32 -0.01 -10.12
N LEU A 121 29.80 1.16 -9.73
CA LEU A 121 29.40 1.46 -8.35
C LEU A 121 28.39 0.43 -7.83
N ALA A 122 27.29 0.24 -8.55
CA ALA A 122 26.24 -0.73 -8.20
C ALA A 122 26.78 -2.16 -8.11
N ARG A 123 27.59 -2.59 -9.08
CA ARG A 123 28.20 -3.93 -9.07
C ARG A 123 29.12 -4.12 -7.86
N SER A 124 29.87 -3.10 -7.47
CA SER A 124 30.73 -3.14 -6.29
C SER A 124 29.91 -3.26 -5.01
N TYR A 125 28.85 -2.46 -4.90
CA TYR A 125 27.89 -2.46 -3.80
C TYR A 125 27.22 -3.82 -3.61
N TYR A 126 26.50 -4.32 -4.64
CA TYR A 126 25.76 -5.59 -4.55
C TYR A 126 26.64 -6.82 -4.38
N ARG A 127 27.90 -6.77 -4.84
CA ARG A 127 28.86 -7.84 -4.59
C ARG A 127 29.17 -7.94 -3.09
N THR A 128 29.36 -6.82 -2.42
CA THR A 128 29.64 -6.77 -0.98
C THR A 128 28.38 -7.17 -0.18
N VAL A 129 27.20 -6.68 -0.56
CA VAL A 129 25.91 -7.11 0.01
C VAL A 129 25.75 -8.64 -0.03
N ASN A 130 25.99 -9.26 -1.18
CA ASN A 130 25.92 -10.71 -1.34
C ASN A 130 26.96 -11.47 -0.48
N GLN A 131 28.13 -10.86 -0.23
CA GLN A 131 29.15 -11.44 0.64
C GLN A 131 28.72 -11.40 2.10
N GLU A 132 28.25 -10.25 2.59
CA GLU A 132 27.78 -10.08 3.98
C GLU A 132 26.56 -10.95 4.29
N GLN A 133 25.60 -11.03 3.36
CA GLN A 133 24.44 -11.90 3.52
C GLN A 133 24.82 -13.39 3.64
N LYS A 134 25.85 -13.83 2.91
CA LYS A 134 26.34 -15.22 2.98
C LYS A 134 27.14 -15.51 4.25
N SER A 135 27.85 -14.51 4.78
CA SER A 135 28.70 -14.66 5.96
C SER A 135 27.97 -14.40 7.27
N PHE A 136 26.78 -13.77 7.24
CA PHE A 136 26.10 -13.22 8.42
C PHE A 136 27.04 -12.36 9.28
N SER A 137 28.00 -11.68 8.63
CA SER A 137 29.04 -10.88 9.28
C SER A 137 29.07 -9.50 8.64
N ILE A 138 28.96 -8.47 9.48
CA ILE A 138 29.07 -7.07 9.09
C ILE A 138 30.55 -6.71 9.10
N SER A 139 31.08 -6.27 7.95
CA SER A 139 32.37 -5.57 7.96
C SER A 139 32.14 -4.19 8.54
N GLY A 140 32.86 -3.77 9.57
CA GLY A 140 32.64 -2.48 10.26
C GLY A 140 32.89 -1.22 9.41
N GLU A 141 33.03 -1.35 8.09
CA GLU A 141 33.11 -0.29 7.08
C GLU A 141 31.78 -0.22 6.32
N ASP A 142 31.26 0.97 6.05
CA ASP A 142 30.03 1.10 5.27
C ASP A 142 30.19 0.60 3.80
N ILE A 143 29.24 -0.22 3.32
CA ILE A 143 29.30 -0.85 1.98
C ILE A 143 29.43 0.20 0.87
N ALA A 144 28.70 1.31 1.00
CA ALA A 144 28.78 2.43 0.06
C ALA A 144 30.18 3.04 -0.01
N THR A 145 30.81 3.29 1.13
CA THR A 145 32.20 3.77 1.22
C THR A 145 33.13 2.81 0.46
N ARG A 146 33.01 1.49 0.67
CA ARG A 146 33.82 0.50 -0.06
C ARG A 146 33.54 0.47 -1.56
N ALA A 147 32.28 0.65 -1.95
CA ALA A 147 31.88 0.68 -3.36
C ALA A 147 32.45 1.90 -4.09
N LEU A 148 32.40 3.06 -3.44
CA LEU A 148 32.96 4.32 -3.91
C LEU A 148 34.49 4.22 -4.04
N SER A 149 35.20 3.84 -2.98
CA SER A 149 36.67 3.77 -2.96
C SER A 149 37.24 2.84 -4.03
N ARG A 150 36.56 1.71 -4.33
CA ARG A 150 36.95 0.81 -5.44
C ARG A 150 36.77 1.45 -6.81
N THR A 151 35.81 2.36 -6.96
CA THR A 151 35.53 3.03 -8.24
C THR A 151 36.50 4.19 -8.48
N LEU A 152 36.95 4.87 -7.42
CA LEU A 152 37.88 6.01 -7.52
C LEU A 152 39.33 5.64 -7.88
N MET A 153 39.71 4.35 -7.86
CA MET A 153 41.05 3.82 -8.24
C MET A 153 42.25 4.39 -7.44
N ASN A 154 42.83 3.56 -6.55
CA ASN A 154 44.18 3.59 -5.94
C ASN A 154 44.80 4.85 -5.29
N ASN A 155 44.21 6.05 -5.32
CA ASN A 155 44.62 7.17 -4.44
C ASN A 155 43.60 7.38 -3.30
N ALA A 156 43.22 6.25 -2.68
CA ALA A 156 41.97 6.04 -1.95
C ALA A 156 41.70 6.92 -0.71
N ALA A 157 42.69 7.64 -0.18
CA ALA A 157 42.45 8.56 0.94
C ALA A 157 42.11 9.99 0.47
N GLY A 158 42.86 10.51 -0.51
CA GLY A 158 42.68 11.89 -0.99
C GLY A 158 41.39 12.09 -1.78
N ASP A 159 41.09 11.16 -2.70
CA ASP A 159 39.91 11.26 -3.57
C ASP A 159 38.60 11.01 -2.81
N ALA A 160 38.66 10.21 -1.75
CA ALA A 160 37.56 9.97 -0.81
C ALA A 160 37.19 11.22 -0.01
N ASP A 161 38.19 11.88 0.58
CA ASP A 161 38.02 13.12 1.33
C ASP A 161 37.56 14.26 0.40
N GLU A 162 38.07 14.29 -0.84
CA GLU A 162 37.60 15.21 -1.88
C GLU A 162 36.14 14.96 -2.22
N PHE A 163 35.73 13.70 -2.41
CA PHE A 163 34.34 13.35 -2.66
C PHE A 163 33.42 13.87 -1.56
N ALA A 164 33.73 13.59 -0.29
CA ALA A 164 32.92 14.07 0.84
C ALA A 164 32.81 15.60 0.86
N THR A 165 33.91 16.30 0.57
CA THR A 165 33.96 17.76 0.47
C THR A 165 33.08 18.28 -0.67
N VAL A 166 33.17 17.68 -1.86
CA VAL A 166 32.36 18.08 -3.02
C VAL A 166 30.88 17.78 -2.79
N TYR A 167 30.56 16.62 -2.20
CA TYR A 167 29.19 16.22 -1.87
C TYR A 167 28.54 17.25 -0.93
N GLN A 168 29.19 17.55 0.20
CA GLN A 168 28.71 18.54 1.18
C GLN A 168 28.54 19.93 0.56
N ARG A 169 29.43 20.33 -0.34
CA ARG A 169 29.34 21.61 -1.05
C ARG A 169 28.13 21.66 -2.01
N LEU A 170 27.86 20.58 -2.72
CA LEU A 170 26.73 20.51 -3.67
C LEU A 170 25.38 20.32 -2.97
N PHE A 171 25.37 19.68 -1.79
CA PHE A 171 24.16 19.25 -1.07
C PHE A 171 24.22 19.55 0.45
N PRO A 172 24.28 20.82 0.88
CA PRO A 172 24.54 21.21 2.28
C PRO A 172 23.36 21.04 3.27
N GLN A 173 22.19 20.57 2.82
CA GLN A 173 20.96 20.48 3.65
C GLN A 173 20.67 19.08 4.22
N GLU A 174 21.56 18.11 4.04
CA GLU A 174 21.32 16.76 4.56
C GLU A 174 21.77 16.63 6.01
N GLN A 175 20.79 16.52 6.93
CA GLN A 175 21.06 16.01 8.27
C GLN A 175 21.48 14.54 8.14
N GLU A 176 22.62 14.19 8.75
CA GLU A 176 23.01 12.81 9.00
C GLU A 176 21.82 12.06 9.63
N SER A 177 21.48 10.89 9.07
CA SER A 177 20.49 10.02 9.70
C SER A 177 20.96 9.62 11.10
N ALA A 178 20.07 9.71 12.09
CA ALA A 178 20.36 9.30 13.46
C ALA A 178 20.50 7.77 13.64
N GLU A 179 20.25 6.97 12.61
CA GLU A 179 20.43 5.53 12.66
C GLU A 179 21.89 5.14 12.34
N PRO A 180 22.49 4.19 13.09
CA PRO A 180 23.81 3.66 12.76
C PRO A 180 23.82 3.04 11.34
N PRO A 181 24.91 3.22 10.58
CA PRO A 181 25.06 2.60 9.26
C PRO A 181 24.75 1.10 9.29
N GLY A 182 23.74 0.67 8.53
CA GLY A 182 23.41 -0.74 8.35
C GLY A 182 22.41 -1.39 9.31
N VAL A 183 21.71 -0.64 10.17
CA VAL A 183 20.58 -1.19 10.94
C VAL A 183 19.42 -1.59 10.02
N SER A 184 19.07 -0.77 9.03
CA SER A 184 18.07 -1.11 7.99
C SER A 184 18.51 -2.32 7.16
N ARG A 185 19.78 -2.37 6.73
CA ARG A 185 20.39 -3.53 6.05
C ARG A 185 20.29 -4.82 6.86
N PHE A 186 20.67 -4.79 8.14
CA PHE A 186 20.66 -5.96 9.01
C PHE A 186 19.22 -6.44 9.29
N SER A 187 18.26 -5.53 9.44
CA SER A 187 16.83 -5.86 9.55
C SER A 187 16.31 -6.57 8.29
N ALA A 188 16.70 -6.08 7.11
CA ALA A 188 16.33 -6.68 5.81
C ALA A 188 17.01 -8.04 5.55
N TYR A 189 18.23 -8.27 6.05
CA TYR A 189 18.91 -9.57 5.93
C TYR A 189 18.44 -10.60 6.95
N SER A 190 18.14 -10.18 8.18
CA SER A 190 17.83 -11.07 9.31
C SER A 190 16.38 -11.56 9.31
N LYS A 191 15.45 -10.81 8.71
CA LYS A 191 14.09 -11.25 8.42
C LYS A 191 14.03 -11.55 6.93
N ARG A 192 13.43 -12.67 6.52
CA ARG A 192 13.06 -12.92 5.11
C ARG A 192 11.93 -11.95 4.72
N LEU A 193 12.25 -10.66 4.69
CA LEU A 193 11.31 -9.59 4.44
C LEU A 193 10.83 -9.77 3.00
N VAL A 194 9.54 -9.94 2.81
CA VAL A 194 8.93 -9.95 1.48
C VAL A 194 7.74 -9.00 1.56
N PRO A 195 7.31 -8.40 0.42
CA PRO A 195 6.06 -7.65 0.40
C PRO A 195 4.92 -8.53 0.95
N PRO A 196 3.90 -7.95 1.61
CA PRO A 196 2.68 -8.68 1.95
C PRO A 196 2.16 -9.47 0.74
N GLU A 197 1.66 -10.68 0.95
CA GLU A 197 1.37 -11.61 -0.16
C GLU A 197 0.34 -11.05 -1.16
N ASN A 198 -0.52 -10.15 -0.69
CA ASN A 198 -1.58 -9.46 -1.42
C ASN A 198 -1.20 -8.02 -1.85
N MET A 199 0.07 -7.62 -1.73
CA MET A 199 0.49 -6.27 -2.09
C MET A 199 0.67 -6.12 -3.60
N LEU A 200 1.40 -7.05 -4.23
CA LEU A 200 1.84 -6.91 -5.62
C LEU A 200 1.03 -7.81 -6.56
N GLN A 201 0.40 -7.22 -7.58
CA GLN A 201 -0.13 -7.98 -8.72
C GLN A 201 0.96 -8.20 -9.77
N LEU A 202 0.72 -9.17 -10.66
CA LEU A 202 1.44 -9.30 -11.91
C LEU A 202 1.39 -7.96 -12.68
N PRO A 203 2.50 -7.54 -13.30
CA PRO A 203 2.69 -6.17 -13.78
C PRO A 203 2.13 -5.94 -15.20
N PHE A 204 1.08 -6.67 -15.55
CA PHE A 204 0.28 -6.54 -16.77
C PHE A 204 -1.22 -6.56 -16.41
N PRO A 205 -2.15 -6.13 -17.27
CA PRO A 205 -3.54 -5.92 -16.85
C PRO A 205 -4.20 -7.17 -16.25
N ILE A 206 -5.07 -6.94 -15.26
CA ILE A 206 -6.01 -7.96 -14.76
C ILE A 206 -6.78 -8.57 -15.94
N ASP A 207 -7.13 -9.85 -15.82
CA ASP A 207 -7.82 -10.67 -16.81
C ASP A 207 -7.01 -10.99 -18.08
N GLN A 208 -5.69 -10.80 -18.04
CA GLN A 208 -4.79 -11.21 -19.10
C GLN A 208 -3.87 -12.37 -18.69
N SER A 209 -3.29 -13.02 -19.70
CA SER A 209 -2.30 -14.07 -19.52
C SER A 209 -1.05 -13.83 -20.35
N TRP A 210 0.11 -13.72 -19.69
CA TRP A 210 1.39 -13.39 -20.33
C TRP A 210 2.43 -14.49 -20.09
N TRP A 211 3.39 -14.61 -21.01
CA TRP A 211 4.60 -15.41 -20.85
C TRP A 211 5.57 -14.73 -19.90
N PHE A 212 6.40 -15.51 -19.22
CA PHE A 212 7.44 -15.02 -18.32
C PHE A 212 8.76 -15.77 -18.50
N GLY A 213 9.88 -15.05 -18.35
CA GLY A 213 11.24 -15.60 -18.36
C GLY A 213 11.70 -16.10 -17.00
N GLY A 214 12.91 -16.68 -16.98
CA GLY A 214 13.60 -17.02 -15.73
C GLY A 214 13.96 -15.76 -14.93
N ALA A 215 13.87 -15.83 -13.60
CA ALA A 215 14.31 -14.73 -12.74
C ALA A 215 15.80 -14.39 -12.97
N HIS A 216 16.13 -13.12 -12.90
CA HIS A 216 17.48 -12.60 -13.17
C HIS A 216 17.76 -11.34 -12.35
N THR A 217 19.02 -10.94 -12.28
CA THR A 217 19.39 -9.62 -11.76
C THR A 217 18.88 -8.54 -12.72
N ASN A 218 18.71 -7.29 -12.28
CA ASN A 218 18.31 -6.19 -13.16
C ASN A 218 19.22 -6.04 -14.41
N THR A 219 20.48 -6.42 -14.29
CA THR A 219 21.45 -6.39 -15.40
C THR A 219 21.41 -7.63 -16.30
N GLY A 220 20.59 -8.62 -15.96
CA GLY A 220 20.60 -9.93 -16.61
C GLY A 220 21.88 -10.74 -16.40
N SER A 221 22.77 -10.32 -15.50
CA SER A 221 24.09 -10.92 -15.28
C SER A 221 24.42 -11.09 -13.81
N GLY A 222 25.15 -12.16 -13.50
CA GLY A 222 25.40 -12.57 -12.12
C GLY A 222 24.25 -13.39 -11.54
N ASN A 223 24.22 -13.52 -10.22
CA ASN A 223 23.31 -14.40 -9.51
C ASN A 223 22.62 -13.77 -8.29
N TYR A 224 22.88 -12.50 -7.99
CA TYR A 224 22.26 -11.83 -6.84
C TYR A 224 22.25 -10.30 -7.01
N PRO A 225 21.17 -9.62 -6.58
CA PRO A 225 19.86 -10.20 -6.27
C PRO A 225 19.12 -10.55 -7.57
N MET A 226 18.53 -11.75 -7.67
CA MET A 226 17.52 -12.07 -8.71
C MET A 226 16.24 -11.25 -8.50
N SER A 227 16.30 -9.98 -8.87
CA SER A 227 15.25 -8.99 -8.62
C SER A 227 14.22 -8.87 -9.71
N SER A 228 14.45 -9.50 -10.87
CA SER A 228 13.77 -9.14 -12.11
C SER A 228 13.15 -10.32 -12.86
N LEU A 229 12.13 -10.03 -13.66
CA LEU A 229 11.40 -10.93 -14.53
C LEU A 229 11.04 -10.21 -15.84
N ASP A 230 11.21 -10.92 -16.96
CA ASP A 230 10.76 -10.43 -18.26
C ASP A 230 9.40 -11.03 -18.57
N MET A 231 8.43 -10.19 -18.93
CA MET A 231 7.07 -10.62 -19.26
C MET A 231 6.60 -10.05 -20.60
N ASN A 232 5.89 -10.84 -21.38
CA ASN A 232 5.33 -10.41 -22.66
C ASN A 232 4.12 -11.27 -23.06
N ASN A 233 3.25 -10.75 -23.92
CA ASN A 233 2.20 -11.54 -24.57
C ASN A 233 2.44 -11.65 -26.09
N GLY A 234 3.71 -11.81 -26.48
CA GLY A 234 4.18 -11.93 -27.86
C GLY A 234 4.46 -10.59 -28.55
N GLY A 235 4.94 -10.66 -29.78
CA GLY A 235 5.34 -9.49 -30.57
C GLY A 235 6.75 -9.65 -31.12
N SER A 236 7.14 -8.76 -32.01
CA SER A 236 8.48 -8.65 -32.58
C SER A 236 8.78 -7.18 -32.84
N TRP A 237 10.03 -6.82 -33.08
CA TRP A 237 10.35 -5.43 -33.42
C TRP A 237 9.52 -4.95 -34.61
N GLY A 238 8.84 -3.82 -34.46
CA GLY A 238 7.89 -3.25 -35.42
C GLY A 238 6.44 -3.74 -35.29
N SER A 239 6.15 -4.73 -34.44
CA SER A 239 4.76 -5.18 -34.20
C SER A 239 3.94 -4.15 -33.42
N ASP A 240 2.62 -4.23 -33.50
CA ASP A 240 1.75 -3.36 -32.71
C ASP A 240 1.74 -3.80 -31.23
N THR A 241 2.17 -2.90 -30.34
CA THR A 241 2.15 -3.09 -28.89
C THR A 241 1.20 -2.13 -28.17
N SER A 242 0.36 -1.39 -28.88
CA SER A 242 -0.56 -0.38 -28.33
C SER A 242 -1.56 -0.91 -27.29
N THR A 243 -1.89 -2.21 -27.36
CA THR A 243 -2.78 -2.90 -26.41
C THR A 243 -2.04 -3.63 -25.29
N LYS A 244 -0.70 -3.61 -25.31
CA LYS A 244 0.17 -4.38 -24.43
C LYS A 244 0.73 -3.47 -23.36
N TRP A 245 0.00 -3.40 -22.24
CA TRP A 245 0.22 -2.43 -21.18
C TRP A 245 1.08 -3.01 -20.06
N ALA A 246 2.06 -2.23 -19.62
CA ALA A 246 2.59 -2.29 -18.26
C ALA A 246 1.59 -1.61 -17.33
N VAL A 247 1.27 -2.25 -16.21
CA VAL A 247 0.38 -1.67 -15.19
C VAL A 247 1.05 -1.69 -13.83
N ALA A 248 0.66 -0.77 -12.95
CA ALA A 248 1.20 -0.70 -11.60
C ALA A 248 0.83 -1.97 -10.80
N SER A 249 1.84 -2.68 -10.31
CA SER A 249 1.70 -3.86 -9.45
C SER A 249 1.08 -3.55 -8.09
N ALA A 250 1.20 -2.33 -7.59
CA ALA A 250 0.52 -1.86 -6.39
C ALA A 250 0.25 -0.35 -6.52
N ALA A 251 -0.64 0.17 -5.68
CA ALA A 251 -0.84 1.61 -5.58
C ALA A 251 0.43 2.29 -5.05
N GLY A 252 0.63 3.54 -5.41
CA GLY A 252 1.86 4.24 -5.01
C GLY A 252 2.08 5.55 -5.75
N THR A 253 3.27 6.12 -5.60
CA THR A 253 3.71 7.30 -6.33
C THR A 253 4.58 6.90 -7.52
N ALA A 254 4.15 7.22 -8.73
CA ALA A 254 4.88 6.87 -9.95
C ALA A 254 5.95 7.92 -10.30
N VAL A 255 7.18 7.44 -10.50
CA VAL A 255 8.37 8.20 -10.88
C VAL A 255 8.79 7.79 -12.29
N ARG A 256 8.96 8.77 -13.17
CA ARG A 256 9.50 8.60 -14.51
C ARG A 256 10.99 8.91 -14.51
N HIS A 257 11.81 7.87 -14.57
CA HIS A 257 13.27 8.01 -14.70
C HIS A 257 13.70 8.35 -16.13
N SER A 258 12.98 7.84 -17.13
CA SER A 258 13.20 8.16 -18.55
C SER A 258 11.98 7.85 -19.41
N SER A 259 12.07 8.05 -20.73
CA SER A 259 11.01 7.65 -21.68
C SER A 259 10.72 6.15 -21.68
N CYS A 260 11.68 5.30 -21.29
CA CYS A 260 11.53 3.85 -21.31
C CYS A 260 11.67 3.17 -19.94
N PHE A 261 11.78 3.96 -18.86
CA PHE A 261 11.97 3.44 -17.49
C PHE A 261 11.13 4.19 -16.46
N VAL A 262 10.32 3.43 -15.74
CA VAL A 262 9.37 3.91 -14.73
C VAL A 262 9.55 3.12 -13.44
N GLU A 263 9.29 3.76 -12.31
CA GLU A 263 9.28 3.15 -10.98
C GLU A 263 8.01 3.60 -10.23
N VAL A 264 7.37 2.72 -9.48
CA VAL A 264 6.23 3.05 -8.62
C VAL A 264 6.61 2.77 -7.17
N LEU A 265 6.60 3.81 -6.35
CA LEU A 265 6.95 3.77 -4.93
C LEU A 265 5.71 3.42 -4.11
N HIS A 266 5.77 2.34 -3.35
CA HIS A 266 4.67 1.79 -2.56
C HIS A 266 4.92 1.98 -1.05
N ASP A 267 3.90 1.66 -0.26
CA ASP A 267 4.00 1.68 1.21
C ASP A 267 4.99 0.63 1.72
N GLY A 268 5.50 0.86 2.94
CA GLY A 268 6.37 -0.09 3.64
C GLY A 268 7.76 -0.26 3.00
N GLY A 269 8.24 0.74 2.25
CA GLY A 269 9.60 0.71 1.68
C GLY A 269 9.72 -0.14 0.41
N TRP A 270 8.62 -0.58 -0.21
CA TRP A 270 8.66 -1.32 -1.48
C TRP A 270 8.49 -0.46 -2.73
N SER A 271 9.07 -0.88 -3.85
CA SER A 271 8.81 -0.26 -5.15
C SER A 271 8.99 -1.28 -6.26
N THR A 272 8.30 -1.03 -7.37
CA THR A 272 8.39 -1.85 -8.58
C THR A 272 8.86 -1.01 -9.75
N THR A 273 9.76 -1.56 -10.55
CA THR A 273 10.27 -0.89 -11.74
C THR A 273 9.84 -1.60 -13.02
N TYR A 274 9.71 -0.82 -14.09
CA TYR A 274 9.19 -1.23 -15.37
C TYR A 274 10.09 -0.65 -16.45
N TYR A 275 10.79 -1.50 -17.19
CA TYR A 275 11.76 -1.14 -18.22
C TYR A 275 11.41 -1.71 -19.59
N HIS A 276 12.08 -1.19 -20.62
CA HIS A 276 11.77 -1.38 -22.05
C HIS A 276 10.39 -0.83 -22.44
N LEU A 277 10.04 0.33 -21.90
CA LEU A 277 8.75 0.97 -22.09
C LEU A 277 8.72 1.99 -23.23
N ASP A 278 7.50 2.31 -23.64
CA ASP A 278 7.12 3.40 -24.54
C ASP A 278 5.77 3.98 -24.08
N ASN A 279 5.41 5.16 -24.55
CA ASN A 279 4.09 5.74 -24.37
C ASN A 279 3.67 5.86 -22.88
N VAL A 280 4.53 6.39 -22.02
CA VAL A 280 4.24 6.62 -20.59
C VAL A 280 3.04 7.56 -20.41
N GLN A 281 2.03 7.14 -19.62
CA GLN A 281 0.69 7.77 -19.52
C GLN A 281 0.42 8.51 -18.21
N PHE A 282 1.43 8.76 -17.37
CA PHE A 282 1.25 9.47 -16.09
C PHE A 282 2.22 10.66 -15.99
N GLN A 283 1.87 11.62 -15.14
CA GLN A 283 2.74 12.75 -14.83
C GLN A 283 3.77 12.34 -13.77
N ASN A 284 5.02 12.80 -13.90
CA ASN A 284 6.07 12.41 -12.96
C ASN A 284 5.72 12.80 -11.51
N ARG A 285 5.93 11.88 -10.57
CA ARG A 285 5.65 12.02 -9.12
C ARG A 285 4.18 12.19 -8.77
N THR A 286 3.29 11.53 -9.51
CA THR A 286 1.86 11.48 -9.16
C THR A 286 1.45 10.11 -8.62
N SER A 287 0.41 10.10 -7.79
CA SER A 287 -0.20 8.84 -7.33
C SER A 287 -0.80 8.05 -8.49
N VAL A 288 -0.64 6.73 -8.43
CA VAL A 288 -1.25 5.76 -9.33
C VAL A 288 -1.92 4.67 -8.51
N SER A 289 -3.07 4.17 -8.98
CA SER A 289 -3.74 3.02 -8.37
C SER A 289 -3.11 1.72 -8.86
N GLN A 290 -3.24 0.63 -8.08
CA GLN A 290 -2.93 -0.71 -8.56
C GLN A 290 -3.72 -1.00 -9.85
N ASN A 291 -3.10 -1.73 -10.78
CA ASN A 291 -3.63 -2.03 -12.12
C ASN A 291 -3.80 -0.82 -13.05
N GLN A 292 -3.44 0.40 -12.62
CA GLN A 292 -3.43 1.55 -13.52
C GLN A 292 -2.40 1.34 -14.64
N LYS A 293 -2.81 1.63 -15.87
CA LYS A 293 -1.94 1.60 -17.05
C LYS A 293 -0.84 2.66 -16.91
N LEU A 294 0.41 2.21 -16.97
CA LEU A 294 1.59 3.06 -16.85
C LEU A 294 2.14 3.43 -18.22
N ALA A 295 2.33 2.42 -19.08
CA ALA A 295 3.02 2.54 -20.36
C ALA A 295 2.74 1.29 -21.21
N ASN A 296 3.12 1.31 -22.48
CA ASN A 296 3.24 0.11 -23.29
C ASN A 296 4.67 -0.42 -23.23
N TYR A 297 4.92 -1.71 -23.45
CA TYR A 297 6.29 -2.11 -23.76
C TYR A 297 6.64 -1.73 -25.20
N ALA A 298 7.86 -1.22 -25.39
CA ALA A 298 8.31 -0.64 -26.64
C ALA A 298 8.35 -1.68 -27.76
N ASN A 299 7.84 -1.31 -28.94
CA ASN A 299 7.88 -2.17 -30.12
C ASN A 299 9.12 -1.96 -30.99
N ASN A 300 10.00 -1.00 -30.67
CA ASN A 300 11.21 -0.73 -31.42
C ASN A 300 12.42 -0.69 -30.49
N ARG A 301 13.57 -1.11 -31.03
CA ARG A 301 14.78 -1.34 -30.22
C ARG A 301 15.35 -0.04 -29.65
N SER A 302 15.28 1.06 -30.41
CA SER A 302 15.84 2.34 -29.97
C SER A 302 15.10 2.87 -28.75
N GLN A 303 13.77 2.82 -28.75
CA GLN A 303 12.95 3.23 -27.62
C GLN A 303 13.06 2.26 -26.45
N ALA A 304 13.05 0.95 -26.70
CA ALA A 304 13.23 -0.05 -25.65
C ALA A 304 14.55 0.15 -24.88
N LEU A 305 15.58 0.66 -25.55
CA LEU A 305 16.92 0.89 -25.02
C LEU A 305 17.26 2.38 -24.98
N CYS A 306 16.28 3.24 -24.63
CA CYS A 306 16.39 4.69 -24.75
C CYS A 306 17.65 5.30 -24.13
N ASN A 307 18.22 4.65 -23.09
CA ASN A 307 19.52 5.04 -22.54
C ASN A 307 20.51 3.87 -22.39
N GLY A 308 20.23 2.67 -22.92
CA GLY A 308 21.18 1.55 -22.91
C GLY A 308 20.58 0.18 -22.59
N GLY A 309 21.46 -0.79 -22.32
CA GLY A 309 21.12 -2.19 -22.09
C GLY A 309 20.98 -3.02 -23.37
N SER A 310 20.33 -4.18 -23.27
CA SER A 310 20.11 -5.08 -24.40
C SER A 310 18.75 -5.75 -24.32
N SER A 311 18.14 -5.99 -25.47
CA SER A 311 16.88 -6.71 -25.58
C SER A 311 16.85 -7.53 -26.87
N THR A 312 16.24 -8.71 -26.81
CA THR A 312 16.05 -9.64 -27.94
C THR A 312 14.73 -9.38 -28.68
N GLY A 313 13.75 -8.76 -28.03
CA GLY A 313 12.42 -8.49 -28.57
C GLY A 313 11.56 -7.66 -27.62
N PRO A 314 10.38 -7.18 -28.07
CA PRO A 314 9.45 -6.46 -27.21
C PRO A 314 9.01 -7.28 -25.99
N HIS A 315 9.33 -6.77 -24.81
CA HIS A 315 8.90 -7.31 -23.52
C HIS A 315 8.95 -6.18 -22.49
N GLN A 316 8.31 -6.39 -21.35
CA GLN A 316 8.50 -5.57 -20.17
C GLN A 316 9.49 -6.26 -19.24
N HIS A 317 10.49 -5.52 -18.80
CA HIS A 317 11.41 -5.94 -17.75
C HIS A 317 10.94 -5.37 -16.41
N PHE A 318 10.49 -6.25 -15.51
CA PHE A 318 9.95 -5.90 -14.19
C PHE A 318 10.99 -6.19 -13.12
N SER A 319 11.16 -5.30 -12.14
CA SER A 319 12.03 -5.55 -10.99
C SER A 319 11.42 -5.10 -9.67
N LEU A 320 11.73 -5.79 -8.58
CA LEU A 320 11.40 -5.39 -7.21
C LEU A 320 12.58 -4.68 -6.54
N LYS A 321 12.26 -3.64 -5.76
CA LYS A 321 13.19 -2.93 -4.89
C LYS A 321 12.62 -2.73 -3.49
N TYR A 322 13.52 -2.59 -2.52
CA TYR A 322 13.24 -2.20 -1.13
C TYR A 322 14.17 -1.04 -0.76
N ASP A 323 13.61 0.07 -0.29
CA ASP A 323 14.32 1.32 0.04
C ASP A 323 15.30 1.78 -1.06
N GLY A 324 14.90 1.65 -2.32
CA GLY A 324 15.68 2.07 -3.50
C GLY A 324 16.65 1.01 -4.04
N GLY A 325 16.99 0.00 -3.25
CA GLY A 325 17.87 -1.10 -3.64
C GLY A 325 17.11 -2.29 -4.25
N PHE A 326 17.65 -2.93 -5.28
CA PHE A 326 17.08 -4.17 -5.83
C PHE A 326 16.95 -5.26 -4.77
N TYR A 327 15.77 -5.88 -4.73
CA TYR A 327 15.42 -6.90 -3.76
C TYR A 327 15.27 -8.27 -4.41
N HIS A 328 15.63 -9.34 -3.70
CA HIS A 328 15.58 -10.71 -4.23
C HIS A 328 14.14 -11.22 -4.31
N LEU A 329 13.73 -11.79 -5.45
CA LEU A 329 12.35 -12.24 -5.65
C LEU A 329 11.99 -13.56 -4.95
N ASP A 330 12.93 -14.31 -4.38
CA ASP A 330 12.61 -15.63 -3.79
C ASP A 330 11.64 -15.47 -2.62
N GLY A 331 10.47 -16.11 -2.73
CA GLY A 331 9.40 -16.05 -1.76
C GLY A 331 8.42 -14.88 -1.93
N VAL A 332 8.67 -13.94 -2.85
CA VAL A 332 7.76 -12.83 -3.17
C VAL A 332 6.52 -13.36 -3.88
N TYR A 333 5.36 -12.77 -3.61
CA TYR A 333 4.10 -13.08 -4.29
C TYR A 333 3.76 -12.00 -5.32
N LEU A 334 3.31 -12.44 -6.50
CA LEU A 334 2.74 -11.60 -7.55
C LEU A 334 1.37 -12.17 -7.90
N SER A 335 0.27 -11.48 -7.58
CA SER A 335 -1.11 -11.99 -7.73
C SER A 335 -1.32 -13.39 -7.13
N GLY A 336 -0.74 -13.65 -5.95
CA GLY A 336 -0.76 -14.94 -5.28
C GLY A 336 0.16 -16.02 -5.89
N TYR A 337 0.95 -15.69 -6.91
CA TYR A 337 2.01 -16.57 -7.41
C TYR A 337 3.28 -16.34 -6.60
N LYS A 338 3.68 -17.33 -5.81
CA LYS A 338 4.94 -17.32 -5.08
C LYS A 338 6.09 -17.62 -6.03
N VAL A 339 7.09 -16.73 -6.06
CA VAL A 339 8.27 -16.89 -6.90
C VAL A 339 9.31 -17.77 -6.20
N LYS A 340 9.80 -18.79 -6.91
CA LYS A 340 11.06 -19.48 -6.57
C LYS A 340 12.11 -19.07 -7.60
N THR A 341 13.18 -18.42 -7.16
CA THR A 341 14.28 -17.99 -8.05
C THR A 341 15.17 -19.17 -8.45
N GLY A 342 15.74 -19.07 -9.65
CA GLY A 342 16.71 -20.04 -10.17
C GLY A 342 18.12 -19.81 -9.62
N ARG A 343 19.09 -20.58 -10.15
CA ARG A 343 20.48 -20.59 -9.62
C ARG A 343 21.34 -19.43 -10.14
N TYR A 344 21.04 -18.96 -11.35
CA TYR A 344 21.76 -17.89 -12.06
C TYR A 344 20.75 -17.16 -12.97
N SER A 345 21.13 -15.98 -13.47
CA SER A 345 20.22 -15.14 -14.25
C SER A 345 19.65 -15.90 -15.45
N TYR A 346 18.33 -15.83 -15.62
CA TYR A 346 17.57 -16.48 -16.69
C TYR A 346 17.54 -18.02 -16.63
N ASP A 347 17.85 -18.66 -15.49
CA ASP A 347 17.67 -20.11 -15.33
C ASP A 347 16.18 -20.48 -15.47
N GLY A 348 15.79 -20.95 -16.66
CA GLY A 348 14.42 -21.36 -16.98
C GLY A 348 14.12 -22.83 -16.67
N ASN A 349 15.05 -23.57 -16.05
CA ASN A 349 14.83 -24.97 -15.73
C ASN A 349 13.81 -25.09 -14.60
N CYS A 350 12.67 -25.74 -14.89
CA CYS A 350 11.56 -25.81 -13.95
C CYS A 350 11.88 -26.55 -12.64
N ASN A 351 12.99 -27.30 -12.56
CA ASN A 351 13.44 -27.90 -11.31
C ASN A 351 14.06 -26.89 -10.32
N TYR A 352 14.43 -25.71 -10.79
CA TYR A 352 15.10 -24.68 -9.98
C TYR A 352 14.33 -23.36 -9.96
N PHE A 353 13.71 -22.97 -11.07
CA PHE A 353 12.90 -21.77 -11.19
C PHE A 353 11.46 -22.12 -11.49
N TRP A 354 10.51 -21.60 -10.71
CA TRP A 354 9.08 -21.71 -10.99
C TRP A 354 8.31 -20.63 -10.23
N MET A 355 7.07 -20.42 -10.65
CA MET A 355 6.06 -19.80 -9.80
C MET A 355 5.09 -20.85 -9.28
N SER A 356 4.58 -20.69 -8.07
CA SER A 356 3.60 -21.61 -7.50
C SER A 356 2.37 -20.89 -6.97
N LYS A 357 1.19 -21.43 -7.24
CA LYS A 357 -0.11 -20.91 -6.77
C LYS A 357 -1.09 -22.06 -6.59
N ASN A 358 -1.79 -22.11 -5.45
CA ASN A 358 -2.81 -23.13 -5.14
C ASN A 358 -2.31 -24.57 -5.37
N GLY A 359 -1.11 -24.89 -4.87
CA GLY A 359 -0.47 -26.20 -5.04
C GLY A 359 0.03 -26.51 -6.46
N SER A 360 -0.24 -25.65 -7.45
CA SER A 360 0.19 -25.82 -8.84
C SER A 360 1.51 -25.11 -9.11
N LYS A 361 2.32 -25.71 -10.00
CA LYS A 361 3.63 -25.21 -10.41
C LYS A 361 3.57 -24.68 -11.85
N TYR A 362 4.13 -23.49 -12.06
CA TYR A 362 4.16 -22.78 -13.34
C TYR A 362 5.63 -22.57 -13.75
N CYS A 363 5.99 -23.10 -14.90
CA CYS A 363 7.31 -22.99 -15.53
C CYS A 363 7.31 -21.88 -16.60
N THR A 364 8.47 -21.53 -17.15
CA THR A 364 8.59 -20.54 -18.27
C THR A 364 7.85 -20.98 -19.55
N SER A 365 7.49 -22.26 -19.67
CA SER A 365 6.63 -22.80 -20.72
C SER A 365 5.13 -22.65 -20.43
N ASN A 366 4.75 -21.95 -19.36
CA ASN A 366 3.38 -21.58 -19.04
C ASN A 366 3.16 -20.07 -19.20
N LYS A 367 1.89 -19.68 -19.41
CA LYS A 367 1.46 -18.31 -19.19
C LYS A 367 0.96 -18.16 -17.75
N LEU A 368 1.18 -16.99 -17.16
CA LEU A 368 0.59 -16.59 -15.89
C LEU A 368 -0.66 -15.76 -16.17
N TYR A 369 -1.77 -16.09 -15.52
CA TYR A 369 -3.00 -15.29 -15.54
C TYR A 369 -2.95 -14.27 -14.42
N ASN A 370 -3.35 -13.01 -14.67
CA ASN A 370 -3.42 -11.99 -13.64
C ASN A 370 -4.84 -11.80 -13.09
N PRO A 371 -5.14 -12.34 -11.88
CA PRO A 371 -6.39 -12.05 -11.17
C PRO A 371 -6.36 -10.80 -10.28
N GLY A 372 -5.27 -10.03 -10.28
CA GLY A 372 -5.03 -8.97 -9.29
C GLY A 372 -4.53 -9.52 -7.94
N THR A 373 -4.43 -8.66 -6.93
CA THR A 373 -4.05 -9.08 -5.55
C THR A 373 -5.21 -9.34 -4.61
N SER A 374 -6.40 -8.88 -4.98
CA SER A 374 -7.66 -9.46 -4.52
C SER A 374 -7.84 -10.83 -5.15
N GLY A 375 -6.94 -11.77 -4.87
CA GLY A 375 -7.17 -13.14 -5.28
C GLY A 375 -8.18 -13.75 -4.31
N PRO A 376 -9.26 -14.36 -4.80
CA PRO A 376 -10.51 -13.65 -5.07
C PRO A 376 -10.93 -12.75 -3.86
N THR A 377 -11.96 -11.91 -3.94
CA THR A 377 -12.78 -11.78 -2.71
C THR A 377 -13.02 -13.21 -2.23
N ASP A 378 -12.91 -13.57 -0.97
CA ASP A 378 -13.60 -14.79 -0.56
C ASP A 378 -15.06 -14.36 -0.30
N PRO A 379 -15.96 -14.33 -1.31
CA PRO A 379 -17.37 -14.10 -1.05
C PRO A 379 -17.99 -15.29 -0.30
N ASP A 380 -17.27 -16.41 -0.15
CA ASP A 380 -17.79 -17.65 0.42
C ASP A 380 -17.45 -17.80 1.91
N THR A 381 -16.43 -17.11 2.45
CA THR A 381 -16.29 -16.98 3.91
C THR A 381 -17.31 -15.94 4.38
N PRO A 382 -18.40 -16.36 5.06
CA PRO A 382 -19.45 -15.45 5.47
C PRO A 382 -18.94 -14.49 6.55
N ASP A 383 -19.51 -13.29 6.59
CA ASP A 383 -19.32 -12.40 7.74
C ASP A 383 -20.02 -13.02 8.96
N THR A 384 -19.32 -13.10 10.08
CA THR A 384 -19.96 -13.42 11.36
C THR A 384 -20.56 -12.13 11.93
N GLU A 385 -21.88 -12.09 12.07
CA GLU A 385 -22.57 -10.96 12.71
C GLU A 385 -22.20 -10.88 14.20
N LEU A 386 -21.90 -9.67 14.65
CA LEU A 386 -21.62 -9.34 16.05
C LEU A 386 -22.79 -8.58 16.68
N GLU A 387 -23.05 -8.87 17.94
CA GLU A 387 -23.94 -8.08 18.81
C GLU A 387 -23.15 -6.95 19.49
N ASN A 388 -23.84 -5.86 19.83
CA ASN A 388 -23.23 -4.75 20.56
C ASN A 388 -22.77 -5.21 21.97
N GLY A 389 -21.47 -5.07 22.26
CA GLY A 389 -20.87 -5.49 23.53
C GLY A 389 -20.43 -6.96 23.55
N GLN A 390 -20.45 -7.64 22.40
CA GLN A 390 -20.06 -9.04 22.31
C GLN A 390 -18.57 -9.24 22.58
N VAL A 391 -18.28 -10.32 23.33
CA VAL A 391 -16.92 -10.76 23.67
C VAL A 391 -16.72 -12.19 23.16
N LEU A 392 -15.76 -12.36 22.26
CA LEU A 392 -15.30 -13.66 21.77
C LEU A 392 -14.01 -14.03 22.49
N THR A 393 -13.95 -15.24 23.05
CA THR A 393 -12.79 -15.71 23.84
C THR A 393 -12.16 -16.95 23.22
N ASN A 394 -10.92 -17.23 23.61
CA ASN A 394 -10.14 -18.40 23.17
C ASN A 394 -9.99 -18.50 21.66
N LEU A 395 -9.92 -17.37 20.96
CA LEU A 395 -9.69 -17.36 19.52
C LEU A 395 -8.30 -17.90 19.20
N SER A 396 -8.23 -18.72 18.16
CA SER A 396 -6.99 -19.29 17.65
C SER A 396 -7.07 -19.45 16.15
N ALA A 397 -6.00 -19.11 15.44
CA ALA A 397 -5.91 -19.32 14.00
C ALA A 397 -4.46 -19.61 13.60
N THR A 398 -4.30 -20.18 12.41
CA THR A 398 -2.99 -20.42 11.82
C THR A 398 -2.56 -19.25 10.96
N LYS A 399 -1.26 -19.07 10.77
CA LYS A 399 -0.69 -17.97 9.98
C LYS A 399 -1.42 -17.82 8.62
N GLU A 400 -1.79 -16.59 8.29
CA GLU A 400 -2.53 -16.12 7.10
C GLU A 400 -4.05 -16.32 7.10
N ASP A 401 -4.61 -17.03 8.09
CA ASP A 401 -6.06 -17.14 8.27
C ASP A 401 -6.70 -15.76 8.49
N LYS A 402 -7.94 -15.61 8.02
CA LYS A 402 -8.73 -14.39 8.12
C LYS A 402 -10.12 -14.74 8.60
N ASP A 403 -10.52 -14.15 9.72
CA ASP A 403 -11.90 -14.16 10.17
C ASP A 403 -12.53 -12.81 9.88
N TYR A 404 -13.76 -12.84 9.35
CA TYR A 404 -14.53 -11.65 8.99
C TYR A 404 -15.73 -11.51 9.91
N TYR A 405 -15.89 -10.32 10.47
CA TYR A 405 -17.00 -9.97 11.33
C TYR A 405 -17.69 -8.71 10.84
N VAL A 406 -18.96 -8.55 11.18
CA VAL A 406 -19.72 -7.32 10.93
C VAL A 406 -20.50 -6.92 12.18
N LEU A 407 -20.34 -5.66 12.60
CA LEU A 407 -21.14 -5.06 13.66
C LEU A 407 -22.01 -3.96 13.07
N LYS A 408 -23.34 -4.09 13.20
CA LYS A 408 -24.28 -3.02 12.85
C LYS A 408 -24.30 -1.99 13.99
N VAL A 409 -23.96 -0.76 13.65
CA VAL A 409 -23.91 0.37 14.59
C VAL A 409 -25.17 1.22 14.44
N ASP A 410 -25.87 1.44 15.54
CA ASP A 410 -27.12 2.17 15.56
C ASP A 410 -26.93 3.68 15.30
N PRO A 411 -27.92 4.36 14.70
CA PRO A 411 -27.93 5.81 14.62
C PRO A 411 -27.74 6.47 15.99
N GLY A 412 -26.85 7.47 16.04
CA GLY A 412 -26.57 8.23 17.26
C GLY A 412 -25.66 7.51 18.27
N ALA A 413 -25.21 6.29 17.98
CA ALA A 413 -24.20 5.61 18.80
C ALA A 413 -22.94 6.48 19.03
N SER A 414 -22.31 6.32 20.18
CA SER A 414 -21.02 6.92 20.50
C SER A 414 -20.04 5.88 21.02
N ASP A 415 -18.75 6.24 21.10
CA ASP A 415 -17.70 5.42 21.71
C ASP A 415 -17.63 3.97 21.17
N LEU A 416 -17.76 3.79 19.84
CA LEU A 416 -17.55 2.50 19.20
C LEU A 416 -16.10 2.06 19.38
N ALA A 417 -15.90 0.82 19.81
CA ALA A 417 -14.59 0.24 20.02
C ALA A 417 -14.56 -1.23 19.60
N PHE A 418 -13.45 -1.61 18.97
CA PHE A 418 -13.03 -2.99 18.76
C PHE A 418 -11.73 -3.19 19.52
N ARG A 419 -11.66 -4.20 20.39
CA ARG A 419 -10.54 -4.46 21.30
C ARG A 419 -10.06 -5.88 21.16
N ILE A 420 -8.75 -6.05 21.22
CA ILE A 420 -8.09 -7.35 21.32
C ILE A 420 -7.30 -7.35 22.62
N SER A 421 -7.35 -8.46 23.34
CA SER A 421 -6.56 -8.67 24.56
C SER A 421 -6.23 -10.14 24.80
N GLY A 422 -5.22 -10.39 25.64
CA GLY A 422 -4.80 -11.72 26.05
C GLY A 422 -4.03 -12.51 24.99
N GLY A 423 -3.98 -13.84 25.14
CA GLY A 423 -3.44 -14.78 24.15
C GLY A 423 -1.90 -14.85 24.00
N SER A 424 -1.49 -15.49 22.90
CA SER A 424 -0.13 -15.54 22.35
C SER A 424 -0.20 -15.52 20.81
N GLY A 425 0.82 -14.98 20.13
CA GLY A 425 0.88 -14.90 18.67
C GLY A 425 0.87 -13.46 18.17
N ASP A 426 0.53 -13.27 16.90
CA ASP A 426 0.43 -11.95 16.25
C ASP A 426 -0.82 -11.91 15.36
N MET A 427 -1.80 -11.12 15.78
CA MET A 427 -3.11 -10.98 15.18
C MET A 427 -3.28 -9.51 14.85
N ASP A 428 -3.50 -9.19 13.58
CA ASP A 428 -3.69 -7.81 13.08
C ASP A 428 -5.17 -7.51 12.85
N MET A 429 -5.68 -6.41 13.43
CA MET A 429 -7.07 -5.98 13.24
C MET A 429 -7.21 -4.90 12.17
N PHE A 430 -8.17 -5.08 11.26
CA PHE A 430 -8.56 -4.06 10.29
C PHE A 430 -10.06 -3.81 10.42
N VAL A 431 -10.47 -2.55 10.49
CA VAL A 431 -11.87 -2.15 10.61
C VAL A 431 -12.24 -1.17 9.51
N LYS A 432 -13.41 -1.32 8.90
CA LYS A 432 -13.92 -0.41 7.86
C LYS A 432 -15.45 -0.28 7.89
N TYR A 433 -15.95 0.94 7.75
CA TYR A 433 -17.37 1.26 7.57
C TYR A 433 -17.83 1.01 6.12
N GLY A 434 -19.02 0.41 5.96
CA GLY A 434 -19.74 0.28 4.69
C GLY A 434 -19.25 -0.81 3.74
N SER A 435 -18.06 -1.37 3.96
CA SER A 435 -17.52 -2.49 3.17
C SER A 435 -16.46 -3.28 3.95
N ARG A 436 -16.19 -4.52 3.54
CA ARG A 436 -15.06 -5.30 4.08
C ARG A 436 -13.74 -4.52 3.96
N PRO A 437 -12.92 -4.50 5.02
CA PRO A 437 -11.58 -3.96 4.93
C PRO A 437 -10.70 -4.85 4.03
N THR A 438 -9.74 -4.22 3.37
CA THR A 438 -8.58 -4.90 2.78
C THR A 438 -7.33 -4.45 3.50
N PHE A 439 -6.19 -5.09 3.24
CA PHE A 439 -4.91 -4.63 3.76
C PHE A 439 -4.51 -3.22 3.31
N ASP A 440 -5.14 -2.71 2.25
CA ASP A 440 -4.85 -1.40 1.65
C ASP A 440 -6.04 -0.41 1.77
N SER A 441 -7.17 -0.86 2.33
CA SER A 441 -8.38 -0.05 2.51
C SER A 441 -9.05 -0.39 3.84
N TYR A 442 -8.81 0.46 4.83
CA TYR A 442 -9.36 0.34 6.18
C TYR A 442 -9.54 1.73 6.77
N ASP A 443 -10.42 1.84 7.76
CA ASP A 443 -10.63 3.08 8.51
C ASP A 443 -9.83 3.07 9.82
N CYS A 444 -9.52 1.88 10.34
CA CYS A 444 -8.63 1.71 11.49
C CYS A 444 -7.82 0.42 11.41
N ARG A 445 -6.53 0.52 11.73
CA ARG A 445 -5.59 -0.57 11.99
C ARG A 445 -4.64 -0.16 13.12
N PRO A 446 -4.63 -0.84 14.28
CA PRO A 446 -3.71 -0.53 15.35
C PRO A 446 -2.27 -0.92 14.97
N TYR A 447 -1.26 -0.11 15.27
CA TYR A 447 0.16 -0.37 14.95
C TYR A 447 0.95 -0.78 16.20
N LYS A 448 0.47 -1.75 16.98
CA LYS A 448 1.15 -2.15 18.22
C LYS A 448 1.72 -3.56 18.10
N THR A 449 2.98 -3.73 18.45
CA THR A 449 3.65 -5.04 18.56
C THR A 449 3.26 -5.81 19.83
N THR A 450 2.10 -5.50 20.43
CA THR A 450 1.64 -6.05 21.70
C THR A 450 0.26 -6.66 21.48
N GLN A 451 -0.08 -7.70 22.25
CA GLN A 451 -1.36 -8.41 22.14
C GLN A 451 -2.57 -7.63 22.69
N GLU A 452 -2.46 -6.32 22.74
CA GLU A 452 -3.50 -5.40 23.14
C GLU A 452 -3.65 -4.35 22.04
N GLU A 453 -4.69 -4.51 21.24
CA GLU A 453 -5.01 -3.63 20.13
C GLU A 453 -6.38 -3.01 20.33
N ILE A 454 -6.54 -1.77 19.88
CA ILE A 454 -7.83 -1.08 19.96
C ILE A 454 -8.05 -0.16 18.77
N CYS A 455 -9.22 -0.27 18.17
CA CYS A 455 -9.78 0.70 17.23
C CYS A 455 -10.96 1.41 17.90
N THR A 456 -10.93 2.74 17.98
CA THR A 456 -12.04 3.53 18.56
C THR A 456 -12.56 4.58 17.59
N PHE A 457 -13.87 4.76 17.57
CA PHE A 457 -14.58 5.78 16.82
C PHE A 457 -15.51 6.51 17.80
N ASN A 458 -15.17 7.75 18.18
CA ASN A 458 -15.93 8.51 19.18
C ASN A 458 -17.33 8.90 18.69
N SER A 459 -17.46 9.13 17.38
CA SER A 459 -18.72 9.46 16.69
C SER A 459 -18.86 8.59 15.45
N PRO A 460 -19.20 7.30 15.61
CA PRO A 460 -19.33 6.36 14.49
C PRO A 460 -20.51 6.73 13.58
N GLN A 461 -20.41 6.36 12.31
CA GLN A 461 -21.53 6.48 11.37
C GLN A 461 -22.52 5.34 11.61
N ALA A 462 -23.82 5.59 11.45
CA ALA A 462 -24.82 4.53 11.52
C ALA A 462 -24.62 3.55 10.34
N GLY A 463 -24.69 2.24 10.61
CA GLY A 463 -24.54 1.20 9.59
C GLY A 463 -23.47 0.17 9.91
N ASN A 464 -23.05 -0.60 8.91
CA ASN A 464 -22.19 -1.75 9.11
C ASN A 464 -20.71 -1.36 9.20
N TYR A 465 -20.05 -1.82 10.26
CA TYR A 465 -18.61 -1.85 10.38
C TYR A 465 -18.12 -3.28 10.21
N TYR A 466 -17.28 -3.49 9.21
CA TYR A 466 -16.65 -4.76 8.92
C TYR A 466 -15.28 -4.84 9.57
N VAL A 467 -14.98 -5.97 10.19
CA VAL A 467 -13.72 -6.26 10.86
C VAL A 467 -13.08 -7.47 10.21
N MET A 468 -11.79 -7.38 9.90
CA MET A 468 -10.95 -8.52 9.53
C MET A 468 -9.93 -8.73 10.66
N LEU A 469 -9.94 -9.92 11.25
CA LEU A 469 -8.86 -10.39 12.12
C LEU A 469 -7.95 -11.26 11.26
N HIS A 470 -6.70 -10.82 11.08
CA HIS A 470 -5.70 -11.53 10.27
C HIS A 470 -4.62 -12.13 11.16
N ALA A 471 -4.39 -13.44 11.02
CA ALA A 471 -3.31 -14.13 11.71
C ALA A 471 -1.95 -13.84 11.07
N PHE A 472 -1.33 -12.69 11.35
CA PHE A 472 0.03 -12.37 10.86
C PHE A 472 1.05 -13.46 11.27
N SER A 473 0.89 -14.02 12.47
CA SER A 473 1.43 -15.32 12.87
C SER A 473 0.36 -16.16 13.54
N SER A 474 0.58 -17.47 13.68
CA SER A 474 -0.40 -18.31 14.39
C SER A 474 -0.62 -17.78 15.82
N TYR A 475 -1.89 -17.60 16.19
CA TYR A 475 -2.26 -17.10 17.51
C TYR A 475 -3.17 -18.09 18.25
N SER A 476 -3.22 -17.97 19.57
CA SER A 476 -4.06 -18.79 20.43
C SER A 476 -4.40 -18.06 21.73
N GLY A 477 -5.63 -18.24 22.21
CA GLY A 477 -6.11 -17.68 23.47
C GLY A 477 -6.45 -16.19 23.39
N ILE A 478 -6.67 -15.64 22.20
CA ILE A 478 -7.02 -14.23 22.00
C ILE A 478 -8.46 -13.98 22.44
N THR A 479 -8.70 -12.83 23.07
CA THR A 479 -10.04 -12.28 23.35
C THR A 479 -10.30 -11.08 22.47
N PHE A 480 -11.41 -11.09 21.74
CA PHE A 480 -11.86 -9.98 20.89
C PHE A 480 -13.18 -9.44 21.41
N GLU A 481 -13.27 -8.13 21.61
CA GLU A 481 -14.46 -7.43 22.09
C GLU A 481 -14.88 -6.37 21.08
N ALA A 482 -16.18 -6.27 20.80
CA ALA A 482 -16.72 -5.26 19.91
C ALA A 482 -17.95 -4.62 20.55
N GLY A 483 -18.01 -3.29 20.59
CA GLY A 483 -19.19 -2.61 21.12
C GLY A 483 -19.09 -1.10 21.08
N TYR A 484 -20.24 -0.46 21.22
CA TYR A 484 -20.44 0.99 21.27
C TYR A 484 -21.43 1.34 22.38
N LYS A 485 -21.40 2.60 22.83
CA LYS A 485 -22.49 3.14 23.63
C LYS A 485 -23.65 3.43 22.69
N ALA A 486 -24.69 2.60 22.76
CA ALA A 486 -25.95 2.94 22.14
C ALA A 486 -26.40 4.28 22.75
N ASN A 487 -26.92 5.18 21.90
CA ASN A 487 -27.78 6.22 22.43
C ASN A 487 -28.93 5.52 23.17
N ALA A 488 -29.29 6.02 24.35
CA ALA A 488 -30.36 5.41 25.15
C ALA A 488 -31.73 5.41 24.44
N ASP A 489 -31.84 6.07 23.27
CA ASP A 489 -33.03 6.12 22.43
C ASP A 489 -32.77 5.38 21.10
N SER A 490 -33.20 4.12 21.04
CA SER A 490 -33.12 3.27 19.85
C SER A 490 -34.02 3.79 18.73
N SER A 491 -33.45 4.14 17.57
CA SER A 491 -34.27 4.54 16.41
C SER A 491 -34.79 3.32 15.63
N GLN A 492 -36.11 3.17 15.53
CA GLN A 492 -36.77 2.05 14.82
C GLN A 492 -36.93 2.33 13.32
N GLU A 493 -36.62 1.35 12.46
CA GLU A 493 -36.89 1.45 11.01
C GLU A 493 -38.38 1.26 10.68
N LEU A 494 -38.91 2.09 9.78
CA LEU A 494 -40.26 2.00 9.21
C LEU A 494 -40.18 1.36 7.82
N MET A 495 -40.65 0.12 7.70
CA MET A 495 -40.71 -0.59 6.43
C MET A 495 -41.83 -0.03 5.53
N ASN A 496 -41.62 -0.01 4.21
CA ASN A 496 -42.59 0.57 3.25
C ASN A 496 -43.98 -0.07 3.40
N GLY A 497 -44.94 0.71 3.86
CA GLY A 497 -46.34 0.30 4.00
C GLY A 497 -46.70 -0.39 5.31
N GLU A 498 -45.73 -0.71 6.16
CA GLU A 498 -45.92 -1.37 7.46
C GLU A 498 -46.03 -0.34 8.58
N ALA A 499 -47.06 -0.47 9.42
CA ALA A 499 -47.26 0.42 10.54
C ALA A 499 -46.50 -0.08 11.78
N ALA A 500 -45.68 0.79 12.38
CA ALA A 500 -45.29 0.67 13.77
C ALA A 500 -46.51 0.98 14.64
N THR A 501 -46.87 0.08 15.55
CA THR A 501 -48.12 0.18 16.33
C THR A 501 -47.87 0.15 17.82
N LYS A 502 -48.87 0.57 18.62
CA LYS A 502 -48.82 0.61 20.09
C LYS A 502 -47.72 1.51 20.64
N LEU A 503 -47.37 2.55 19.89
CA LEU A 503 -46.39 3.55 20.30
C LEU A 503 -46.97 4.35 21.47
N SER A 504 -46.15 4.55 22.50
CA SER A 504 -46.53 5.29 23.70
C SER A 504 -45.30 5.98 24.25
N GLY A 505 -45.46 7.19 24.76
CA GLY A 505 -44.38 7.98 25.35
C GLY A 505 -44.89 8.81 26.53
N SER A 506 -44.02 8.98 27.52
CA SER A 506 -44.22 9.88 28.66
C SER A 506 -44.00 11.33 28.23
N GLN A 507 -44.48 12.30 29.02
CA GLN A 507 -44.28 13.72 28.70
C GLN A 507 -42.79 14.04 28.45
N ASP A 508 -42.52 14.76 27.36
CA ASP A 508 -41.21 15.14 26.82
C ASP A 508 -40.32 13.98 26.36
N GLU A 509 -40.83 12.75 26.34
CA GLU A 509 -40.13 11.62 25.72
C GLU A 509 -40.05 11.78 24.20
N MET A 510 -38.94 11.31 23.63
CA MET A 510 -38.62 11.44 22.21
C MET A 510 -38.36 10.07 21.64
N ASP A 511 -39.29 9.58 20.82
CA ASP A 511 -39.09 8.33 20.08
C ASP A 511 -38.58 8.64 18.68
N TYR A 512 -37.54 7.92 18.26
CA TYR A 512 -36.94 8.12 16.94
C TYR A 512 -37.25 6.97 16.02
N PHE A 513 -37.50 7.27 14.75
CA PHE A 513 -37.70 6.32 13.67
C PHE A 513 -36.96 6.77 12.41
N TYR A 514 -36.84 5.89 11.43
CA TYR A 514 -36.34 6.28 10.11
C TYR A 514 -36.94 5.44 8.99
N VAL A 515 -36.91 5.98 7.78
CA VAL A 515 -37.24 5.25 6.54
C VAL A 515 -36.16 5.51 5.50
N ASP A 516 -35.64 4.46 4.87
CA ASP A 516 -34.72 4.58 3.74
C ASP A 516 -35.50 4.65 2.42
N ILE A 517 -35.20 5.67 1.62
CA ILE A 517 -35.88 5.92 0.35
C ILE A 517 -34.98 5.50 -0.80
N PRO A 518 -35.36 4.44 -1.55
CA PRO A 518 -34.57 3.94 -2.67
C PRO A 518 -34.60 4.90 -3.87
N GLU A 519 -33.68 4.68 -4.80
CA GLU A 519 -33.64 5.47 -6.03
C GLU A 519 -34.95 5.37 -6.82
N GLY A 520 -35.48 6.51 -7.25
CA GLY A 520 -36.66 6.57 -8.12
C GLY A 520 -38.00 6.49 -7.40
N ALA A 521 -38.03 6.32 -6.08
CA ALA A 521 -39.23 6.37 -5.26
C ALA A 521 -40.01 7.68 -5.45
N ARG A 522 -41.34 7.61 -5.35
CA ARG A 522 -42.24 8.78 -5.46
C ARG A 522 -43.27 8.76 -4.34
N ASN A 523 -43.86 9.93 -4.10
CA ASN A 523 -45.02 10.09 -3.22
C ASN A 523 -44.80 9.52 -1.80
N LEU A 524 -43.63 9.81 -1.19
CA LEU A 524 -43.39 9.45 0.20
C LEU A 524 -44.42 10.16 1.11
N ARG A 525 -45.10 9.38 1.93
CA ARG A 525 -45.94 9.85 3.03
C ARG A 525 -45.52 9.19 4.33
N ILE A 526 -45.33 9.99 5.36
CA ILE A 526 -45.12 9.53 6.73
C ILE A 526 -46.34 10.01 7.52
N GLU A 527 -47.09 9.06 8.06
CA GLU A 527 -48.42 9.27 8.63
C GLU A 527 -48.45 8.73 10.05
N MET A 528 -48.81 9.60 11.00
CA MET A 528 -49.12 9.25 12.37
C MET A 528 -50.65 9.25 12.53
N SER A 529 -51.21 8.23 13.19
CA SER A 529 -52.65 8.12 13.39
C SER A 529 -53.02 7.23 14.61
N GLY A 530 -54.28 7.31 15.05
CA GLY A 530 -54.79 6.52 16.17
C GLY A 530 -54.35 7.05 17.54
N GLY A 531 -54.56 6.24 18.59
CA GLY A 531 -54.11 6.55 19.95
C GLY A 531 -54.86 7.68 20.67
N GLN A 532 -54.29 8.12 21.79
CA GLN A 532 -54.68 9.27 22.62
C GLN A 532 -53.43 10.04 23.07
N GLY A 533 -53.57 11.26 23.58
CA GLY A 533 -52.45 12.13 24.00
C GLY A 533 -52.13 13.24 22.99
N ASP A 534 -50.91 13.77 23.05
CA ASP A 534 -50.39 14.78 22.10
C ASP A 534 -48.93 14.45 21.74
N ALA A 535 -48.75 13.80 20.58
CA ALA A 535 -47.43 13.49 20.04
C ALA A 535 -47.18 14.33 18.78
N ASP A 536 -46.06 15.06 18.76
CA ASP A 536 -45.65 15.93 17.67
C ASP A 536 -44.61 15.22 16.78
N MET A 537 -44.93 15.02 15.49
CA MET A 537 -44.03 14.42 14.52
C MET A 537 -43.13 15.46 13.87
N HIS A 538 -41.83 15.20 13.91
CA HIS A 538 -40.81 15.97 13.21
C HIS A 538 -40.10 15.05 12.22
N VAL A 539 -39.90 15.51 10.99
CA VAL A 539 -39.19 14.75 9.95
C VAL A 539 -38.06 15.58 9.37
N ARG A 540 -36.90 14.95 9.14
CA ARG A 540 -35.76 15.59 8.48
C ARG A 540 -34.95 14.60 7.65
N PHE A 541 -34.48 15.03 6.48
CA PHE A 541 -33.64 14.26 5.58
C PHE A 541 -32.17 14.27 6.03
N ARG A 542 -31.49 13.11 5.92
CA ARG A 542 -30.07 12.82 6.27
C ARG A 542 -29.66 12.93 7.74
N THR A 543 -30.33 13.73 8.54
CA THR A 543 -29.99 13.92 9.97
C THR A 543 -31.24 13.87 10.83
N PRO A 544 -31.16 13.37 12.08
CA PRO A 544 -32.27 13.44 13.01
C PRO A 544 -32.81 14.87 13.16
N PRO A 545 -34.14 15.05 13.20
CA PRO A 545 -34.73 16.34 13.52
C PRO A 545 -34.46 16.71 14.98
N THR A 546 -34.50 18.01 15.27
CA THR A 546 -34.61 18.55 16.63
C THR A 546 -35.84 19.42 16.72
N LEU A 547 -36.23 19.84 17.93
CA LEU A 547 -37.35 20.78 18.12
C LEU A 547 -37.18 22.11 17.37
N ASN A 548 -35.95 22.47 17.00
CA ASN A 548 -35.64 23.71 16.27
C ASN A 548 -35.19 23.49 14.82
N GLU A 549 -34.94 22.25 14.42
CA GLU A 549 -34.42 21.90 13.10
C GLU A 549 -35.13 20.69 12.51
N TYR A 550 -36.05 20.93 11.58
CA TYR A 550 -36.86 19.92 10.91
C TYR A 550 -37.21 20.37 9.49
N ASP A 551 -37.47 19.42 8.60
CA ASP A 551 -37.95 19.71 7.24
C ASP A 551 -39.49 19.73 7.20
N CYS A 552 -40.13 18.94 8.06
CA CYS A 552 -41.58 18.88 8.18
C CYS A 552 -41.99 18.69 9.66
N ARG A 553 -42.95 19.51 10.09
CA ARG A 553 -43.67 19.38 11.36
C ARG A 553 -45.15 19.74 11.14
N PRO A 554 -46.07 18.77 11.08
CA PRO A 554 -47.48 19.04 10.81
C PRO A 554 -48.19 19.57 12.08
N PHE A 555 -48.25 20.89 12.29
CA PHE A 555 -48.97 21.48 13.44
C PHE A 555 -50.49 21.22 13.38
N LYS A 556 -50.96 20.11 13.97
CA LYS A 556 -52.37 19.84 14.19
C LYS A 556 -52.62 19.49 15.65
N THR A 557 -53.71 19.96 16.22
CA THR A 557 -54.10 19.68 17.62
C THR A 557 -54.72 18.28 17.79
N THR A 558 -54.35 17.32 16.94
CA THR A 558 -54.95 15.98 16.84
C THR A 558 -53.85 14.98 16.51
N GLN A 559 -53.95 13.74 16.98
CA GLN A 559 -52.99 12.63 16.75
C GLN A 559 -52.79 12.21 15.28
N GLU A 560 -53.36 12.93 14.32
CA GLU A 560 -53.27 12.68 12.89
C GLU A 560 -52.31 13.66 12.21
N GLU A 561 -51.05 13.28 12.12
CA GLU A 561 -50.01 14.08 11.47
C GLU A 561 -49.52 13.44 10.17
N THR A 562 -49.17 14.27 9.18
CA THR A 562 -48.72 13.78 7.88
C THR A 562 -47.64 14.66 7.29
N CYS A 563 -46.50 14.06 6.95
CA CYS A 563 -45.46 14.66 6.11
C CYS A 563 -45.49 14.01 4.72
N SER A 564 -45.51 14.82 3.66
CA SER A 564 -45.63 14.33 2.28
C SER A 564 -44.57 14.93 1.37
N TYR A 565 -43.93 14.07 0.58
CA TYR A 565 -42.89 14.43 -0.39
C TYR A 565 -43.22 13.77 -1.73
N ASN A 566 -43.68 14.55 -2.71
CA ASN A 566 -44.03 14.03 -4.05
C ASN A 566 -42.81 13.43 -4.78
N THR A 567 -41.63 14.02 -4.55
CA THR A 567 -40.34 13.61 -5.10
C THR A 567 -39.32 13.55 -3.96
N PRO A 568 -39.33 12.49 -3.13
CA PRO A 568 -38.39 12.37 -2.03
C PRO A 568 -36.96 12.25 -2.57
N GLN A 569 -35.99 12.73 -1.80
CA GLN A 569 -34.57 12.53 -2.12
C GLN A 569 -34.17 11.10 -1.77
N ILE A 570 -33.23 10.52 -2.52
CA ILE A 570 -32.68 9.20 -2.20
C ILE A 570 -31.91 9.25 -0.88
N GLY A 571 -32.18 8.29 0.00
CA GLY A 571 -31.53 8.15 1.30
C GLY A 571 -32.51 8.32 2.47
N VAL A 572 -31.93 8.50 3.66
CA VAL A 572 -32.66 8.35 4.92
C VAL A 572 -33.46 9.59 5.31
N TYR A 573 -34.74 9.40 5.60
CA TYR A 573 -35.57 10.36 6.31
C TYR A 573 -35.71 9.91 7.77
N HIS A 574 -35.28 10.76 8.70
CA HIS A 574 -35.43 10.55 10.14
C HIS A 574 -36.75 11.15 10.62
N VAL A 575 -37.41 10.46 11.53
CA VAL A 575 -38.67 10.85 12.16
C VAL A 575 -38.46 10.88 13.67
N MET A 576 -38.96 11.90 14.35
CA MET A 576 -39.00 11.99 15.81
C MET A 576 -40.45 12.23 16.21
N LEU A 577 -40.95 11.43 17.14
CA LEU A 577 -42.20 11.71 17.86
C LEU A 577 -41.83 12.34 19.21
N HIS A 578 -42.19 13.60 19.41
CA HIS A 578 -42.07 14.29 20.69
C HIS A 578 -43.39 14.21 21.44
N ALA A 579 -43.41 13.60 22.62
CA ALA A 579 -44.58 13.59 23.48
C ALA A 579 -44.78 14.97 24.15
N PHE A 580 -45.45 15.92 23.49
CA PHE A 580 -45.79 17.21 24.08
C PHE A 580 -46.64 17.01 25.35
N ASP A 581 -47.59 16.08 25.29
CA ASP A 581 -48.24 15.44 26.43
C ASP A 581 -48.06 13.90 26.32
N PRO A 582 -48.20 13.14 27.42
CA PRO A 582 -48.12 11.69 27.35
C PRO A 582 -49.09 11.11 26.33
N TYR A 583 -48.63 10.17 25.51
CA TYR A 583 -49.42 9.55 24.45
C TYR A 583 -49.39 8.02 24.54
N SER A 584 -50.43 7.38 24.00
CA SER A 584 -50.51 5.91 23.96
C SER A 584 -51.28 5.39 22.76
N ASP A 585 -50.95 4.17 22.34
CA ASP A 585 -51.58 3.43 21.24
C ASP A 585 -51.54 4.14 19.87
N VAL A 586 -50.55 5.02 19.66
CA VAL A 586 -50.31 5.68 18.37
C VAL A 586 -49.70 4.70 17.37
N GLN A 587 -49.98 4.93 16.09
CA GLN A 587 -49.39 4.21 14.97
C GLN A 587 -48.65 5.17 14.05
N LEU A 588 -47.50 4.73 13.54
CA LEU A 588 -46.66 5.48 12.60
C LEU A 588 -46.36 4.61 11.37
N VAL A 589 -46.61 5.12 10.18
CA VAL A 589 -46.37 4.40 8.91
C VAL A 589 -45.68 5.29 7.89
N ALA A 590 -44.70 4.74 7.17
CA ALA A 590 -44.12 5.35 5.99
C ALA A 590 -44.57 4.59 4.72
N ARG A 591 -45.00 5.30 3.68
CA ARG A 591 -45.45 4.74 2.39
C ARG A 591 -44.80 5.47 1.23
N TYR A 592 -44.32 4.76 0.23
CA TYR A 592 -43.84 5.34 -1.03
C TYR A 592 -44.06 4.39 -2.22
N ASP A 593 -44.15 4.97 -3.42
CA ASP A 593 -44.28 4.22 -4.67
C ASP A 593 -42.91 3.79 -5.19
N ASP A 594 -42.67 2.47 -5.22
CA ASP A 594 -41.47 1.86 -5.80
C ASP A 594 -41.50 1.85 -7.33
N ARG A 595 -40.43 2.35 -7.96
CA ARG A 595 -40.21 2.17 -9.41
C ARG A 595 -39.34 0.94 -9.69
N VAL A 596 -39.81 -0.25 -9.35
CA VAL A 596 -39.17 -1.46 -9.90
C VAL A 596 -39.41 -1.44 -11.41
N GLN A 597 -38.32 -1.44 -12.18
CA GLN A 597 -38.33 -1.38 -13.65
C GLN A 597 -39.28 -2.44 -14.25
N GLY A 598 -40.34 -1.96 -14.92
CA GLY A 598 -41.00 -2.59 -16.06
C GLY A 598 -41.35 -4.08 -15.99
N LYS A 599 -42.50 -4.41 -15.39
CA LYS A 599 -43.41 -5.43 -15.94
C LYS A 599 -44.84 -5.07 -15.55
N GLU A 600 -45.63 -4.63 -16.53
CA GLU A 600 -47.09 -4.72 -16.44
C GLU A 600 -47.45 -6.19 -16.20
N VAL A 601 -47.81 -6.53 -14.97
CA VAL A 601 -48.60 -7.73 -14.71
C VAL A 601 -50.05 -7.29 -14.89
N ALA A 602 -50.59 -7.58 -16.07
CA ALA A 602 -52.02 -7.49 -16.32
C ALA A 602 -52.74 -8.40 -15.30
N VAL A 603 -53.34 -7.80 -14.27
CA VAL A 603 -54.30 -8.49 -13.42
C VAL A 603 -55.63 -8.49 -14.18
N ALA A 604 -56.01 -9.66 -14.68
CA ALA A 604 -57.31 -9.89 -15.28
C ALA A 604 -58.40 -9.57 -14.25
N LEU A 605 -59.28 -8.63 -14.58
CA LEU A 605 -60.55 -8.44 -13.88
C LEU A 605 -61.43 -9.66 -14.16
N THR A 606 -61.54 -10.56 -13.19
CA THR A 606 -62.68 -11.47 -13.12
C THR A 606 -63.92 -10.66 -12.77
N GLN A 607 -64.80 -10.49 -13.75
CA GLN A 607 -66.17 -10.05 -13.50
C GLN A 607 -66.88 -11.11 -12.66
N ALA A 608 -67.33 -10.72 -11.46
CA ALA A 608 -68.40 -11.41 -10.77
C ALA A 608 -69.72 -11.12 -11.49
N GLY A 609 -70.57 -12.15 -11.57
CA GLY A 609 -71.70 -12.23 -12.47
C GLY A 609 -72.86 -11.28 -12.15
N GLN A 610 -73.64 -11.02 -13.20
CA GLN A 610 -75.08 -10.86 -13.09
C GLN A 610 -75.71 -12.24 -13.13
N GLU A 611 -76.16 -12.72 -11.98
CA GLU A 611 -77.50 -13.25 -11.64
C GLU A 611 -77.47 -13.98 -10.30
#